data_AF-A0A0J8QJ05-F1
#
_entry.id   AF-A0A0J8QJ05-F1
#
_cell.length_a   1.000
_cell.length_b   1.000
_cell.length_c   1.000
_cell.angle_alpha   90.00
_cell.angle_beta   90.00
_cell.angle_gamma   90.00
#
_symmetry.space_group_name_H-M   'P 1'
#
loop_
_entity.id
_entity.type
_entity.pdbx_description
1 polymer ?
#
loop_
_entity_poly.entity_id
_entity_poly.type
_entity_poly.pdbx_seq_one_letter_code
_entity_poly.pdbx_strand_id
1 'polypeptide(L)' 'MASGAPKKPDWIVIVPDAASTTLEKRMGFRDAHISNLGPIIESGFLKMGGAVLSHHPKNGDAPPHEGKRTDCPSGL' A
#
# COMPACT_ATOMS: atom_id res chain seq x y z
N MET A 1 -20.26 26.22 -16.73
CA MET A 1 -19.48 25.98 -15.49
C MET A 1 -19.93 24.64 -14.93
N ALA A 2 -19.11 23.59 -15.05
CA ALA A 2 -19.48 22.27 -14.54
C ALA A 2 -19.48 22.30 -13.01
N SER A 3 -20.66 22.18 -12.40
CA SER A 3 -20.80 21.96 -10.96
C SER A 3 -20.51 20.49 -10.67
N GLY A 4 -19.24 20.18 -10.44
CA GLY A 4 -18.86 18.88 -9.88
C GLY A 4 -19.03 18.95 -8.36
N ALA A 5 -19.76 17.99 -7.78
CA ALA A 5 -19.81 17.82 -6.33
C ALA A 5 -18.37 17.81 -5.75
N PRO A 6 -18.14 18.40 -4.57
CA PRO A 6 -16.80 18.44 -3.98
C PRO A 6 -16.26 17.02 -3.87
N LYS A 7 -15.19 16.73 -4.64
CA LYS A 7 -14.51 15.45 -4.57
C LYS A 7 -13.90 15.33 -3.18
N LYS A 8 -14.29 14.28 -2.47
CA LYS A 8 -13.67 13.87 -1.22
C LYS A 8 -12.14 13.81 -1.40
N PRO A 9 -11.31 14.41 -0.51
CA PRO A 9 -9.86 14.38 -0.66
C PRO A 9 -9.33 12.94 -0.69
N ASP A 10 -8.29 12.67 -1.46
CA ASP A 10 -7.59 11.40 -1.41
C ASP A 10 -6.47 11.47 -0.35
N TRP A 11 -6.26 10.36 0.36
CA TRP A 11 -5.23 10.23 1.39
C TRP A 11 -4.19 9.22 0.96
N ILE A 12 -2.92 9.59 1.14
CA ILE A 12 -1.82 8.65 1.06
C ILE A 12 -1.55 8.13 2.47
N VAL A 13 -1.80 6.85 2.69
CA VAL A 13 -1.48 6.15 3.93
C VAL A 13 -0.13 5.46 3.75
N ILE A 14 0.83 5.79 4.62
CA ILE A 14 2.14 5.16 4.67
C ILE A 14 2.26 4.44 6.01
N VAL A 15 2.40 3.12 5.96
CA VAL A 15 2.57 2.27 7.13
C VAL A 15 3.98 1.69 7.10
N PRO A 16 4.91 2.18 7.95
CA PRO A 16 6.21 1.55 8.10
C PRO A 16 6.06 0.17 8.76
N ASP A 17 7.01 -0.72 8.51
CA ASP A 17 7.08 -1.96 9.29
C ASP A 17 7.33 -1.68 10.76
N ALA A 18 6.80 -2.55 11.61
CA ALA A 18 7.20 -2.60 13.00
C ALA A 18 8.71 -2.93 13.07
N ALA A 19 9.42 -2.36 14.04
CA ALA A 19 10.86 -2.58 14.23
C ALA A 19 11.23 -4.07 14.40
N SER A 20 10.28 -4.93 14.78
CA SER A 20 10.45 -6.38 14.95
C SER A 20 10.15 -7.22 13.70
N THR A 21 9.68 -6.60 12.62
CA THR A 21 9.34 -7.24 11.36
C THR A 21 10.57 -7.29 10.46
N THR A 22 11.07 -8.50 10.21
CA THR A 22 12.12 -8.73 9.22
C THR A 22 11.54 -8.85 7.82
N LEU A 23 12.36 -8.64 6.79
CA LEU A 23 11.97 -8.84 5.39
C LEU A 23 11.42 -10.25 5.16
N GLU A 24 12.04 -11.28 5.73
CA GLU A 24 11.60 -12.68 5.61
C GLU A 24 10.19 -12.88 6.18
N LYS A 25 9.90 -12.33 7.38
CA LYS A 25 8.56 -12.39 7.97
C LYS A 25 7.54 -11.72 7.05
N ARG A 26 7.86 -10.54 6.53
CA ARG A 26 6.99 -9.83 5.57
C ARG A 26 6.74 -10.66 4.31
N MET A 27 7.76 -11.33 3.76
CA MET A 27 7.60 -12.19 2.60
C MET A 27 6.71 -13.39 2.90
N GLY A 28 6.85 -14.00 4.09
CA GLY A 28 6.00 -15.12 4.52
C GLY A 28 4.51 -14.77 4.64
N PHE A 29 4.17 -13.52 5.00
CA PHE A 29 2.78 -13.05 5.07
C PHE A 29 2.30 -12.32 3.81
N ARG A 30 3.14 -12.16 2.80
CA ARG A 30 2.83 -11.34 1.62
C ARG A 30 1.59 -11.85 0.89
N ASP A 31 1.49 -13.15 0.68
CA ASP A 31 0.38 -13.74 -0.08
C ASP A 31 -0.94 -13.58 0.67
N ALA A 32 -0.94 -13.80 1.99
CA ALA A 32 -2.10 -13.56 2.84
C ALA A 32 -2.49 -12.07 2.84
N HIS A 33 -1.51 -11.16 2.91
CA HIS A 33 -1.75 -9.72 2.83
C HIS A 33 -2.43 -9.34 1.50
N ILE A 34 -1.92 -9.81 0.36
CA ILE A 34 -2.50 -9.52 -0.96
C ILE A 34 -3.89 -10.13 -1.11
N SER A 35 -4.09 -11.37 -0.68
CA SER A 35 -5.39 -12.04 -0.74
C SER A 35 -6.47 -11.30 0.05
N ASN A 36 -6.11 -10.72 1.20
CA ASN A 36 -7.03 -9.96 2.04
C ASN A 36 -7.40 -8.59 1.49
N LEU A 37 -6.69 -8.09 0.46
CA LEU A 37 -7.02 -6.81 -0.19
C LEU A 37 -8.18 -6.92 -1.18
N GLY A 38 -8.57 -8.13 -1.61
CA GLY A 38 -9.62 -8.36 -2.62
C GLY A 38 -10.89 -7.52 -2.39
N PRO A 39 -11.55 -7.65 -1.22
CA PRO A 39 -12.76 -6.88 -0.92
C PRO A 39 -12.55 -5.36 -0.93
N ILE A 40 -11.37 -4.88 -0.53
CA ILE A 40 -11.03 -3.45 -0.48
C ILE A 40 -10.78 -2.91 -1.89
N ILE A 41 -10.15 -3.70 -2.76
CA ILE A 41 -9.96 -3.36 -4.18
C ILE A 41 -11.31 -3.32 -4.89
N GLU A 42 -12.17 -4.32 -4.67
CA GLU A 42 -13.52 -4.39 -5.25
C GLU A 42 -14.39 -3.21 -4.82
N SER A 43 -14.25 -2.74 -3.57
CA SER A 43 -14.96 -1.55 -3.08
C SER A 43 -14.52 -0.23 -3.74
N GLY A 44 -13.41 -0.23 -4.49
CA GLY A 44 -12.82 0.98 -5.05
C GLY A 44 -12.13 1.88 -4.01
N PHE A 45 -12.00 1.41 -2.77
CA PHE A 45 -11.34 2.15 -1.69
C PHE A 45 -9.81 2.18 -1.86
N LEU A 46 -9.19 1.14 -2.41
CA LEU A 46 -7.75 1.19 -2.69
C LEU A 46 -7.52 1.57 -4.16
N LYS A 47 -7.14 2.81 -4.42
CA LYS A 47 -6.86 3.27 -5.80
C LYS A 47 -5.52 2.76 -6.29
N MET A 48 -4.50 2.85 -5.43
CA MET A 48 -3.12 2.49 -5.73
C MET A 48 -2.47 1.94 -4.45
N GLY A 49 -1.54 0.99 -4.61
CA GLY A 49 -0.82 0.41 -3.48
C GLY A 49 0.56 -0.09 -3.87
N GLY A 50 1.51 0.02 -2.95
CA GLY A 50 2.89 -0.40 -3.16
C GLY A 50 3.66 -0.59 -1.86
N ALA A 51 4.88 -1.09 -1.99
CA ALA A 51 5.81 -1.20 -0.88
C ALA A 51 6.71 0.03 -0.81
N VAL A 52 7.04 0.45 0.42
CA VAL A 52 8.17 1.35 0.66
C VAL A 52 9.44 0.51 0.67
N LEU A 53 10.47 0.99 -0.01
CA LEU A 53 11.76 0.33 -0.14
C LEU A 53 12.84 1.12 0.62
N SER A 54 13.71 0.43 1.34
CA SER A 54 14.78 1.07 2.13
C SER A 54 15.88 1.70 1.28
N HIS A 55 16.08 1.15 0.08
CA HIS A 55 16.97 1.70 -0.94
C HIS A 55 16.51 1.25 -2.32
N HIS A 56 17.02 1.92 -3.34
CA HIS A 56 16.77 1.50 -4.72
C HIS A 56 17.45 0.13 -4.97
N PRO A 57 16.70 -0.91 -5.37
CA PRO A 57 17.30 -2.20 -5.66
C PRO A 57 18.22 -2.08 -6.87
N LYS A 58 19.33 -2.83 -6.86
CA LYS A 58 20.13 -3.00 -8.08
C LYS A 58 19.39 -3.97 -9.01
N ASN A 59 19.68 -3.90 -10.30
CA ASN A 59 19.06 -4.79 -11.27
C ASN A 59 19.36 -6.26 -10.92
N GLY A 60 18.29 -7.04 -10.70
CA GLY A 60 18.37 -8.46 -10.36
C GLY A 60 18.26 -8.78 -8.86
N ASP A 61 18.35 -7.77 -7.97
CA ASP A 61 18.18 -7.99 -6.53
C ASP A 61 16.70 -8.01 -6.12
N ALA A 62 16.40 -8.77 -5.07
CA ALA A 62 15.08 -8.74 -4.44
C ALA A 62 14.82 -7.34 -3.85
N PRO A 63 13.63 -6.73 -4.06
CA PRO A 63 13.37 -5.39 -3.58
C PRO A 63 13.42 -5.33 -2.04
N PRO A 64 14.12 -4.36 -1.45
CA PRO A 64 14.31 -4.27 -0.01
C PRO A 64 13.09 -3.60 0.65
N HIS A 65 12.04 -4.39 0.91
CA HIS A 65 10.76 -3.88 1.44
C HIS A 65 10.84 -3.50 2.94
N GLU A 66 10.38 -2.31 3.31
CA GLU A 66 10.35 -1.81 4.70
C GLU A 66 9.00 -1.21 5.14
N GLY A 67 8.03 -1.11 4.21
CA GLY A 67 6.74 -0.48 4.51
C GLY A 67 5.70 -0.72 3.43
N LYS A 68 4.50 -0.16 3.63
CA LYS A 68 3.41 -0.12 2.66
C LYS A 68 2.99 1.32 2.44
N ARG A 69 2.62 1.66 1.21
CA ARG A 69 2.05 2.94 0.82
C ARG A 69 0.81 2.69 0.00
N THR A 70 -0.32 3.25 0.40
CA THR A 70 -1.61 3.07 -0.27
C THR A 70 -2.32 4.40 -0.44
N ASP A 71 -2.98 4.59 -1.57
CA ASP A 71 -3.86 5.73 -1.82
C ASP A 71 -5.30 5.30 -1.55
N CYS A 72 -5.94 5.97 -0.59
CA CYS A 72 -7.29 5.69 -0.12
C CYS A 72 -8.15 6.96 -0.21
N PRO A 73 -9.37 6.93 -0.75
CA PRO A 73 -10.27 8.06 -0.74
C PRO A 73 -10.74 8.36 0.69
N SER A 74 -10.92 9.63 1.02
CA SER A 74 -11.49 10.04 2.31
C SER A 74 -12.91 9.50 2.50
N GLY A 75 -13.11 8.72 3.55
CA GLY A 75 -14.42 8.16 3.88
C GLY A 75 -14.32 6.95 4.80
N LEU A 76 -13.86 7.20 6.02
CA LEU A 76 -14.28 6.45 7.21
C LEU A 76 -15.48 7.19 7.82
#